data_AF-A0ABD2KL12-F1
#
_entry.id   AF-A0ABD2KL12-F1
#
_cell.length_a   1.000
_cell.length_b   1.000
_cell.length_c   1.000
_cell.angle_alpha   90.00
_cell.angle_beta   90.00
_cell.angle_gamma   90.00
#
_symmetry.space_group_name_H-M   'P 1'
#
loop_
_entity.id
_entity.type
_entity.pdbx_description
1 polymer ?
#
loop_
_entity_poly.entity_id
_entity_poly.type
_entity_poly.pdbx_seq_one_letter_code
_entity_poly.pdbx_strand_id
1 'polypeptide(L)'
;MPNKFLSANFNFVVLETQRTPTSLWTPHQKFYQTPDERPGHCGGDSKRLTDLGMISKNPLMYDPIPSVGNRPLLIEGPNRAEMTSITVASQIESVENSSTM
;
A
#
# COMPACT_ATOMS: atom_id res chain seq x y z
N MET A 1 -9.32 -9.63 -9.74
CA MET A 1 -7.85 -9.68 -9.60
C MET A 1 -7.52 -9.51 -8.13
N PRO A 2 -6.75 -10.39 -7.48
CA PRO A 2 -6.40 -10.20 -6.08
C PRO A 2 -5.43 -9.03 -5.96
N ASN A 3 -5.55 -8.31 -4.84
CA ASN A 3 -4.91 -7.05 -4.46
C ASN A 3 -3.37 -7.15 -4.33
N LYS A 4 -2.67 -7.55 -5.40
CA LYS A 4 -1.21 -7.75 -5.40
C LYS A 4 -0.43 -6.46 -5.14
N PHE A 5 -0.98 -5.29 -5.47
CA PHE A 5 -0.30 -3.99 -5.27
C PHE A 5 -0.18 -3.61 -3.80
N LEU A 6 -1.24 -3.78 -3.01
CA LEU A 6 -1.17 -3.52 -1.57
C LEU A 6 -0.22 -4.53 -0.90
N SER A 7 -0.41 -5.82 -1.17
CA SER A 7 0.42 -6.87 -0.57
C SER A 7 1.91 -6.78 -0.97
N ALA A 8 2.23 -6.42 -2.21
CA ALA A 8 3.63 -6.26 -2.65
C ALA A 8 4.33 -5.11 -1.95
N ASN A 9 3.65 -3.98 -1.72
CA ASN A 9 4.20 -2.89 -0.92
C ASN A 9 4.54 -3.38 0.49
N PHE A 10 3.62 -4.13 1.13
CA PHE A 10 3.85 -4.71 2.44
C PHE A 10 4.96 -5.79 2.51
N ASN A 11 5.52 -6.25 1.39
CA ASN A 11 6.58 -7.29 1.35
C ASN A 11 8.02 -6.74 1.32
N PHE A 12 8.21 -5.45 1.03
CA PHE A 12 9.53 -4.80 0.98
C PHE A 12 9.55 -3.39 1.64
N VAL A 13 8.60 -3.13 2.54
CA VAL A 13 8.42 -1.83 3.22
C VAL A 13 9.66 -1.40 3.97
N VAL A 14 10.08 -0.21 3.61
CA VAL A 14 10.91 0.69 4.41
C VAL A 14 9.97 1.57 5.23
N LEU A 15 10.15 1.62 6.55
CA LEU A 15 9.33 2.47 7.42
C LEU A 15 9.86 3.91 7.40
N GLU A 16 8.98 4.90 7.46
CA GLU A 16 9.41 6.28 7.68
C GLU A 16 9.86 6.47 9.12
N THR A 17 11.00 7.14 9.31
CA THR A 17 11.52 7.46 10.63
C THR A 17 11.81 8.94 10.75
N GLN A 18 11.46 9.48 11.93
CA GLN A 18 11.86 10.81 12.37
C GLN A 18 12.67 10.66 13.65
N ARG A 19 13.94 11.09 13.65
CA ARG A 19 14.82 10.92 14.82
C ARG A 19 14.46 11.89 15.95
N THR A 20 14.06 13.10 15.57
CA THR A 20 13.58 14.17 16.44
C THR A 20 12.42 14.89 15.77
N PRO A 21 11.57 15.63 16.52
CA PRO A 21 10.45 16.38 15.93
C PRO A 21 10.85 17.40 14.85
N THR A 22 12.12 17.82 14.85
CA THR A 22 12.68 18.80 13.90
C THR A 22 13.49 18.15 12.77
N SER A 23 13.74 16.84 12.83
CA SER A 23 14.52 16.14 11.80
C SER A 23 13.69 15.84 10.56
N LEU A 24 14.37 15.68 9.42
CA LEU A 24 13.77 15.21 8.19
C LEU A 24 13.28 13.76 8.35
N TRP A 25 12.16 13.46 7.72
CA TRP A 25 11.66 12.09 7.58
C TRP A 25 12.58 11.34 6.61
N THR A 26 13.06 10.18 7.04
CA THR A 26 14.00 9.37 6.26
C THR A 26 13.61 7.89 6.29
N PRO A 27 13.98 7.14 5.24
CA PRO A 27 13.75 5.71 5.19
C PRO A 27 14.50 4.98 6.32
N HIS A 28 13.83 4.09 7.03
CA HIS A 28 14.46 3.22 8.00
C HIS A 28 15.33 2.16 7.31
N GLN A 29 16.64 2.35 7.36
CA GLN A 29 17.60 1.42 6.77
C GLN A 29 17.88 0.27 7.74
N LYS A 30 17.00 -0.74 7.78
CA LYS A 30 17.28 -2.03 8.41
C LYS A 30 17.13 -3.15 7.41
N PHE A 31 18.20 -3.91 7.22
CA PHE A 31 18.18 -5.14 6.46
C PHE A 31 17.73 -6.27 7.38
N TYR A 32 16.51 -6.76 7.17
CA TYR A 32 16.02 -7.94 7.87
C TYR A 32 16.62 -9.19 7.21
N GLN A 33 17.24 -10.06 8.00
CA GLN A 33 17.88 -11.27 7.48
C GLN A 33 16.85 -12.36 7.17
N THR A 34 15.73 -12.34 7.88
CA THR A 34 14.60 -13.25 7.68
C THR A 34 13.28 -12.47 7.53
N PRO A 35 12.31 -12.95 6.75
CA PRO A 35 10.99 -12.33 6.64
C PRO A 35 10.23 -12.26 7.98
N ASP A 36 10.48 -13.22 8.88
CA ASP A 36 9.78 -13.34 10.16
C ASP A 36 10.15 -12.24 11.16
N GLU A 37 11.36 -11.65 11.01
CA GLU A 37 11.81 -10.51 11.82
C GLU A 37 11.20 -9.18 11.39
N ARG A 38 10.55 -9.16 10.22
CA ARG A 38 10.09 -7.93 9.61
C ARG A 38 8.78 -7.45 10.25
N PRO A 39 8.71 -6.21 10.72
CA PRO A 39 7.48 -5.64 11.24
C PRO A 39 6.34 -5.72 10.23
N GLY A 40 5.16 -6.15 10.69
CA GLY A 40 3.98 -6.35 9.84
C GLY A 40 3.88 -7.74 9.20
N HIS A 41 4.88 -8.62 9.38
CA HIS A 41 4.77 -10.02 8.98
C HIS A 41 3.80 -10.80 9.90
N CYS A 42 2.94 -11.63 9.30
CA CYS A 42 2.03 -12.52 10.03
C CYS A 42 2.75 -13.79 10.50
N GLY A 43 3.53 -13.67 11.58
CA GLY A 43 4.20 -14.81 12.22
C GLY A 43 3.25 -15.74 12.98
N GLY A 44 3.73 -16.94 13.33
CA GLY A 44 2.91 -17.97 13.98
C GLY A 44 2.44 -17.65 15.41
N ASP A 45 3.23 -16.93 16.21
CA ASP A 45 2.84 -16.48 17.55
C ASP A 45 3.39 -15.08 17.84
N SER A 46 2.52 -14.06 17.73
CA SER A 46 2.88 -12.65 17.93
C SER A 46 3.26 -12.32 19.37
N LYS A 47 2.89 -13.14 20.36
CA LYS A 47 3.25 -12.94 21.77
C LYS A 47 4.74 -13.22 22.04
N ARG A 48 5.41 -13.92 21.12
CA ARG A 48 6.83 -14.30 21.21
C ARG A 48 7.76 -13.30 20.53
N LEU A 49 7.22 -12.21 19.97
CA LEU A 49 8.01 -11.15 19.38
C LEU A 49 8.80 -10.41 20.47
N THR A 50 10.10 -10.28 20.29
CA THR A 50 11.03 -9.71 21.28
C THR A 50 11.15 -8.18 21.20
N ASP A 51 10.80 -7.57 20.07
CA ASP A 51 10.88 -6.13 19.86
C ASP A 51 9.67 -5.59 19.07
N LEU A 52 8.78 -4.89 19.77
CA LEU A 52 7.63 -4.17 19.19
C LEU A 52 7.88 -2.65 19.10
N GLY A 53 9.05 -2.17 19.54
CA GLY A 53 9.38 -0.76 19.58
C GLY A 53 9.44 -0.13 18.20
N MET A 54 9.88 -0.91 17.20
CA MET A 54 10.02 -0.42 15.83
C MET A 54 8.67 -0.05 15.21
N ILE A 55 7.68 -0.95 15.28
CA ILE A 55 6.35 -0.76 14.66
C ILE A 55 5.51 0.27 15.42
N SER A 56 5.65 0.34 16.74
CA SER A 56 4.92 1.30 17.57
C SER A 56 5.41 2.74 17.37
N LYS A 57 6.70 2.94 17.09
CA LYS A 57 7.29 4.27 16.83
C LYS A 57 7.18 4.71 15.38
N ASN A 58 7.19 3.77 14.44
CA ASN A 58 7.25 4.04 13.00
C ASN A 58 6.16 3.24 12.27
N PRO A 59 4.87 3.59 12.40
CA PRO A 59 3.79 2.87 11.76
C PRO A 59 3.62 3.22 10.27
N LEU A 60 4.32 4.24 9.77
CA LEU A 60 4.16 4.78 8.43
C LEU A 60 5.19 4.16 7.45
N MET A 61 4.74 3.90 6.22
CA MET A 61 5.58 3.39 5.14
C MET A 61 6.20 4.55 4.36
N TYR A 62 7.47 4.39 3.96
CA TYR A 62 8.20 5.38 3.17
C TYR A 62 7.71 5.45 1.72
N ASP A 63 7.44 4.30 1.11
CA ASP A 63 7.01 4.27 -0.29
C ASP A 63 5.48 4.45 -0.39
N PRO A 64 5.01 5.38 -1.24
CA PRO A 64 3.59 5.53 -1.50
C PRO A 64 3.07 4.36 -2.35
N ILE A 65 1.78 4.05 -2.21
CA ILE A 65 1.13 3.04 -3.06
C ILE A 65 0.87 3.68 -4.44
N PRO A 66 1.45 3.16 -5.53
CA PRO A 66 1.18 3.69 -6.86
C PRO A 66 -0.26 3.36 -7.30
N SER A 67 -0.88 4.29 -8.03
CA SER A 67 -2.17 4.04 -8.66
C SER A 67 -2.02 3.06 -9.83
N VAL A 68 -3.10 2.35 -10.17
CA VAL A 68 -3.13 1.48 -11.36
C VAL A 68 -2.86 2.34 -12.60
N GLY A 69 -1.79 2.02 -13.33
CA GLY A 69 -1.38 2.78 -14.51
C GLY A 69 -0.71 4.13 -14.21
N ASN A 70 -0.32 4.40 -12.95
CA ASN A 70 0.37 5.62 -12.52
C ASN A 70 -0.35 6.93 -12.88
N ARG A 71 -1.67 6.90 -13.01
CA ARG A 71 -2.50 8.08 -13.31
C ARG A 71 -3.94 7.89 -12.82
N PRO A 72 -4.70 8.98 -12.60
CA PRO A 72 -6.13 8.88 -12.32
C PRO A 72 -6.90 8.27 -13.50
N LEU A 73 -7.96 7.51 -13.20
CA LEU A 73 -8.89 7.00 -14.23
C LEU A 73 -9.90 8.07 -14.66
N LEU A 74 -10.23 9.00 -13.76
CA LEU A 74 -11.12 10.13 -13.98
C LEU A 74 -10.60 11.34 -13.21
N ILE A 75 -10.68 12.52 -13.81
CA ILE A 75 -10.39 13.81 -13.18
C ILE A 75 -11.58 14.72 -13.49
N GLU A 76 -12.24 15.23 -12.45
CA GLU A 76 -13.32 16.20 -12.59
C GLU A 76 -12.80 17.62 -12.34
N GLY A 77 -13.23 18.56 -13.18
CA GLY A 77 -12.84 19.97 -13.08
C GLY A 77 -13.63 20.74 -12.02
N PRO A 78 -13.26 22.01 -11.76
CA PRO A 78 -13.82 22.82 -10.66
C PRO A 78 -15.32 23.13 -10.78
N ASN A 79 -15.92 22.89 -11.95
CA ASN A 79 -17.34 23.15 -12.20
C ASN A 79 -18.24 21.92 -11.93
N ARG A 80 -17.70 20.83 -11.38
CA ARG A 80 -18.47 19.66 -10.97
C ARG A 80 -18.55 19.57 -9.46
N ALA A 81 -19.60 18.94 -8.97
CA ALA A 81 -19.72 18.61 -7.55
C ALA A 81 -18.62 17.62 -7.14
N GLU A 82 -18.24 17.64 -5.86
CA GLU A 82 -17.24 16.71 -5.33
C GLU A 82 -17.72 15.26 -5.41
N MET A 83 -16.84 14.35 -5.83
CA MET A 83 -17.12 12.91 -5.83
C MET A 83 -17.18 12.38 -4.40
N THR A 84 -18.34 11.86 -3.99
CA THR A 84 -18.58 11.38 -2.61
C THR A 84 -18.62 9.87 -2.48
N SER A 85 -18.84 9.15 -3.58
CA SER A 85 -18.96 7.69 -3.58
C SER A 85 -18.54 7.09 -4.93
N ILE A 86 -18.22 5.80 -4.93
CA ILE A 86 -17.85 5.04 -6.12
C ILE A 86 -18.47 3.64 -6.05
N THR A 87 -18.93 3.14 -7.20
CA THR A 87 -19.32 1.73 -7.40
C THR A 87 -18.69 1.20 -8.67
N VAL A 88 -18.39 -0.10 -8.71
CA VAL A 88 -17.70 -0.74 -9.83
C VAL A 88 -18.45 -1.99 -10.26
N ALA A 89 -18.89 -2.01 -11.52
CA ALA A 89 -19.35 -3.22 -12.19
C ALA A 89 -18.18 -3.82 -12.98
N SER A 90 -17.70 -4.99 -12.55
CA SER A 90 -16.52 -5.64 -13.13
C SER A 90 -16.88 -6.54 -14.31
N GLN A 91 -15.97 -6.65 -15.28
CA GLN A 91 -16.03 -7.66 -16.36
C GLN A 91 -17.32 -7.62 -17.19
N ILE A 92 -17.81 -6.42 -17.50
CA ILE A 92 -18.91 -6.24 -18.44
C ILE A 92 -18.44 -6.63 -19.85
N GLU A 93 -19.18 -7.54 -20.48
CA GLU A 93 -18.90 -8.00 -21.85
C GLU A 93 -19.25 -6.91 -22.87
N SER A 94 -18.33 -6.65 -23.81
CA SER A 94 -18.56 -5.71 -24.90
C SER A 94 -19.20 -6.40 -26.09
N VAL A 95 -20.01 -5.65 -26.86
CA VAL A 95 -20.70 -6.16 -28.07
C VAL A 95 -19.71 -6.75 -29.10
N GLU A 96 -18.50 -6.20 -29.19
CA GLU A 96 -17.48 -6.63 -30.14
C GLU A 96 -17.04 -8.10 -29.90
N ASN A 97 -17.09 -8.56 -28.66
CA ASN A 97 -16.71 -9.92 -28.27
C ASN A 97 -17.74 -10.99 -28.68
N SER A 98 -18.96 -10.57 -29.07
CA SER A 98 -20.04 -11.47 -29.54
C SER A 98 -19.93 -11.79 -31.05
N SER A 99 -18.99 -11.19 -31.78
CA SER A 99 -18.89 -11.27 -33.25
C SER A 99 -17.91 -12.33 -33.75
N THR A 100 -17.29 -13.11 -32.85
CA THR A 100 -16.24 -14.09 -33.19
C THR A 100 -16.57 -15.54 -32.78
N MET A 101 -17.85 -15.87 -32.60
CA MET A 101 -18.32 -17.27 -32.57
C MET A 101 -18.77 -17.75 -33.94
#